data_AF-A0A419R4Q1-F1
#
_entry.id   AF-A0A419R4Q1-F1
#
_cell.length_a   1.000
_cell.length_b   1.000
_cell.length_c   1.000
_cell.angle_alpha   90.00
_cell.angle_beta   90.00
_cell.angle_gamma   90.00
#
_symmetry.space_group_name_H-M   'P 1'
#
loop_
_entity.id
_entity.type
_entity.pdbx_description
1 polymer ?
#
loop_
_entity_poly.entity_id
_entity_poly.type
_entity_poly.pdbx_seq_one_letter_code
_entity_poly.pdbx_strand_id
1 'polypeptide(L)'
;MALTFKVNSVKSEVRLAERRIVSLQQEKTILETEFETRASQHQLAQWNAVDFGYEPPRADQYLESERQLAALGEVPSHNAPSPIRVAQAPEAGRVMKYPEMVSPLTGKPVHNRVESGALAAALAQGGELLAEGGR
;
A
#
# COMPACT_ATOMS: atom_id res chain seq x y z
N MET A 1 -15.76 53.28 -48.88
CA MET A 1 -15.59 51.82 -49.06
C MET A 1 -14.38 51.21 -48.34
N ALA A 2 -13.33 51.98 -47.99
CA ALA A 2 -12.14 51.44 -47.29
C ALA A 2 -12.44 50.84 -45.88
N LEU A 3 -13.40 51.41 -45.15
CA LEU A 3 -13.73 50.97 -43.79
C LEU A 3 -14.33 49.55 -43.75
N THR A 4 -15.19 49.23 -44.71
CA THR A 4 -15.85 47.91 -44.82
C THR A 4 -14.85 46.79 -45.10
N PHE A 5 -13.80 47.05 -45.90
CA PHE A 5 -12.72 46.08 -46.12
C PHE A 5 -11.94 45.78 -44.84
N LYS A 6 -11.59 46.81 -44.08
CA LYS A 6 -10.85 46.67 -42.82
C LYS A 6 -11.66 45.94 -41.74
N VAL A 7 -12.96 46.16 -41.68
CA VAL A 7 -13.84 45.43 -40.75
C VAL A 7 -13.91 43.95 -41.14
N ASN A 8 -14.03 43.64 -42.43
CA ASN A 8 -14.07 42.25 -42.89
C ASN A 8 -12.74 41.52 -42.68
N SER A 9 -11.59 42.21 -42.83
CA SER A 9 -10.28 41.60 -42.54
C SER A 9 -10.14 41.27 -41.05
N VAL A 10 -10.47 42.22 -40.17
CA VAL A 10 -10.42 42.02 -38.71
C VAL A 10 -11.37 40.89 -38.28
N LYS A 11 -12.58 40.83 -38.84
CA LYS A 11 -13.53 39.74 -38.55
C LYS A 11 -12.98 38.37 -38.97
N SER A 12 -12.26 38.30 -40.08
CA SER A 12 -11.60 37.07 -40.53
C SER A 12 -10.44 36.67 -39.60
N GLU A 13 -9.62 37.64 -39.20
CA GLU A 13 -8.51 37.42 -38.25
C GLU A 13 -9.03 36.92 -36.89
N VAL A 14 -10.09 37.52 -36.36
CA VAL A 14 -10.74 37.06 -35.13
C VAL A 14 -11.24 35.63 -35.27
N ARG A 15 -11.92 35.28 -36.38
CA ARG A 15 -12.38 33.89 -36.60
C ARG A 15 -11.23 32.89 -36.70
N LEU A 16 -10.08 33.28 -37.29
CA LEU A 16 -8.89 32.43 -37.34
C LEU A 16 -8.28 32.24 -35.94
N ALA A 17 -8.19 33.31 -35.15
CA ALA A 17 -7.72 33.26 -33.78
C ALA A 17 -8.63 32.39 -32.90
N GLU A 18 -9.95 32.54 -33.00
CA GLU A 18 -10.94 31.71 -32.29
C GLU A 18 -10.76 30.22 -32.62
N ARG A 19 -10.62 29.87 -33.91
CA ARG A 19 -10.36 28.48 -34.33
C ARG A 19 -9.07 27.94 -33.72
N ARG A 20 -8.03 28.76 -33.64
CA ARG A 20 -6.74 28.37 -33.04
C ARG A 20 -6.84 28.21 -31.53
N ILE A 21 -7.61 29.05 -30.85
CA ILE A 21 -7.89 28.90 -29.42
C ILE A 21 -8.59 27.57 -29.17
N VAL A 22 -9.62 27.24 -29.94
CA VAL A 22 -10.35 25.97 -29.80
C VAL A 22 -9.43 24.76 -30.05
N SER A 23 -8.59 24.81 -31.09
CA SER A 23 -7.65 23.70 -31.35
C SER A 23 -6.64 23.52 -30.21
N LEU A 24 -6.07 24.61 -29.71
CA LEU A 24 -5.11 24.58 -28.60
C LEU A 24 -5.76 24.11 -27.29
N GLN A 25 -7.01 24.49 -27.04
CA GLN A 25 -7.75 23.98 -25.88
C GLN A 25 -7.95 22.47 -25.95
N GLN A 26 -8.25 21.95 -27.14
CA GLN A 26 -8.42 20.51 -27.34
C GLN A 26 -7.11 19.75 -27.17
N GLU A 27 -6.00 20.26 -27.73
CA GLU A 27 -4.65 19.73 -27.50
C GLU A 27 -4.29 19.74 -26.02
N LYS A 28 -4.57 20.84 -25.31
CA LYS A 28 -4.35 20.96 -23.87
C LYS A 28 -5.10 19.88 -23.09
N THR A 29 -6.39 19.68 -23.36
CA THR A 29 -7.18 18.66 -22.66
C THR A 29 -6.63 17.25 -22.86
N ILE A 30 -6.16 16.93 -24.06
CA ILE A 30 -5.51 15.65 -24.35
C ILE A 30 -4.24 15.49 -23.50
N LEU A 31 -3.38 16.52 -23.49
CA LEU A 31 -2.13 16.50 -22.73
C LEU A 31 -2.35 16.39 -21.22
N GLU A 32 -3.33 17.10 -20.68
CA GLU A 32 -3.71 17.00 -19.26
C GLU A 32 -4.16 15.58 -18.92
N THR A 33 -5.02 14.99 -19.76
CA THR A 33 -5.51 13.61 -19.57
C THR A 33 -4.36 12.59 -19.61
N GLU A 34 -3.45 12.72 -20.57
CA GLU A 34 -2.28 11.85 -20.68
C GLU A 34 -1.37 11.98 -19.47
N PHE A 35 -1.15 13.20 -18.99
CA PHE A 35 -0.32 13.47 -17.82
C PHE A 35 -0.93 12.87 -16.56
N GLU A 36 -2.21 13.14 -16.30
CA GLU A 36 -2.95 12.59 -15.16
C GLU A 36 -2.94 11.05 -15.17
N THR A 37 -3.21 10.45 -16.33
CA THR A 37 -3.20 8.99 -16.47
C THR A 37 -1.80 8.41 -16.23
N ARG A 38 -0.75 9.01 -16.80
CA ARG A 38 0.63 8.53 -16.65
C ARG A 38 1.15 8.70 -15.21
N ALA A 39 0.83 9.82 -14.56
CA ALA A 39 1.20 10.07 -13.17
C ALA A 39 0.52 9.06 -12.22
N SER A 40 -0.77 8.77 -12.45
CA SER A 40 -1.51 7.76 -11.67
C SER A 40 -0.88 6.37 -11.79
N GLN A 41 -0.52 5.95 -13.01
CA GLN A 41 0.16 4.67 -13.24
C GLN A 41 1.53 4.61 -12.54
N HIS A 42 2.31 5.68 -12.60
CA HIS A 42 3.61 5.74 -11.94
C HIS A 42 3.47 5.65 -10.41
N GLN A 43 2.50 6.36 -9.84
CA GLN A 43 2.21 6.32 -8.40
C GLN A 43 1.78 4.91 -7.95
N LEU A 44 0.89 4.24 -8.69
CA LEU A 44 0.49 2.87 -8.40
C LEU A 44 1.67 1.90 -8.47
N ALA A 45 2.53 2.04 -9.49
CA ALA A 45 3.74 1.22 -9.61
C ALA A 45 4.68 1.45 -8.42
N GLN A 46 4.87 2.70 -7.99
CA GLN A 46 5.68 3.04 -6.82
C GLN A 46 5.09 2.45 -5.53
N TRP A 47 3.78 2.57 -5.30
CA TRP A 47 3.11 2.00 -4.14
C TRP A 47 3.17 0.47 -4.12
N ASN A 48 2.99 -0.18 -5.26
CA ASN A 48 3.16 -1.64 -5.37
C ASN A 48 4.60 -2.06 -5.05
N ALA A 49 5.60 -1.29 -5.47
CA ALA A 49 7.00 -1.61 -5.24
C ALA A 49 7.47 -1.36 -3.80
N VAL A 50 6.99 -0.28 -3.16
CA VAL A 50 7.49 0.16 -1.84
C VAL A 50 6.67 -0.39 -0.69
N ASP A 51 5.33 -0.33 -0.78
CA ASP A 51 4.45 -0.58 0.38
C ASP A 51 3.80 -1.96 0.33
N PHE A 52 3.36 -2.41 -0.85
CA PHE A 52 2.53 -3.61 -0.95
C PHE A 52 3.27 -4.86 -1.43
N GLY A 53 4.38 -4.70 -2.16
CA GLY A 53 5.10 -5.81 -2.78
C GLY A 53 4.25 -6.62 -3.77
N TYR A 54 3.18 -6.04 -4.33
CA TYR A 54 2.32 -6.73 -5.28
C TYR A 54 3.03 -6.88 -6.62
N GLU A 55 3.44 -8.10 -6.93
CA GLU A 55 3.92 -8.50 -8.25
C GLU A 55 2.78 -9.20 -9.01
N PRO A 56 2.62 -8.95 -10.33
CA PRO A 56 1.71 -9.74 -11.15
C PRO A 56 2.03 -11.24 -11.00
N PRO A 57 1.01 -12.12 -11.01
CA PRO A 57 1.25 -13.55 -10.91
C PRO A 57 2.13 -14.01 -12.08
N ARG A 58 3.15 -14.80 -11.77
CA ARG A 58 4.00 -15.38 -12.82
C ARG A 58 3.25 -16.49 -13.56
N ALA A 59 3.67 -16.78 -14.79
CA ALA A 59 3.03 -17.80 -15.61
C ALA A 59 3.00 -19.19 -14.93
N ASP A 60 4.01 -19.53 -14.13
CA ASP A 60 4.11 -20.77 -13.36
C ASP A 60 3.10 -20.86 -12.19
N GLN A 61 2.43 -19.76 -11.84
CA GLN A 61 1.40 -19.72 -10.80
C GLN A 61 -0.01 -19.97 -11.34
N TYR A 62 -0.19 -20.00 -12.65
CA TYR A 62 -1.46 -20.32 -13.28
C TYR A 62 -1.60 -21.82 -13.51
N LEU A 63 -2.85 -22.30 -13.49
CA LEU A 63 -3.17 -23.67 -13.84
C LEU A 63 -3.18 -23.81 -15.36
N GLU A 64 -2.46 -24.81 -15.87
CA GLU A 64 -2.30 -25.04 -17.31
C GLU A 64 -3.45 -25.85 -17.92
N SER A 65 -4.27 -26.52 -17.09
CA SER A 65 -5.39 -27.33 -17.58
C SER A 65 -6.50 -27.52 -16.55
N GLU A 66 -7.69 -27.87 -17.03
CA GLU A 66 -8.88 -28.16 -16.23
C GLU A 66 -8.67 -29.36 -15.29
N ARG A 67 -7.78 -30.29 -15.66
CA ARG A 67 -7.38 -31.40 -14.79
C ARG A 67 -6.64 -30.92 -13.54
N GLN A 68 -5.77 -29.91 -13.66
CA GLN A 68 -5.09 -29.33 -12.51
C GLN A 68 -6.08 -28.57 -11.61
N LEU A 69 -7.09 -27.92 -12.21
CA LEU A 69 -8.15 -27.26 -11.45
C LEU A 69 -9.00 -28.25 -10.63
N ALA A 70 -9.33 -29.41 -11.22
CA ALA A 70 -10.06 -30.46 -10.50
C ALA A 70 -9.29 -30.98 -9.28
N ALA A 71 -7.96 -31.08 -9.37
CA ALA A 71 -7.10 -31.53 -8.28
C ALA A 71 -6.91 -30.51 -7.14
N LEU A 72 -7.16 -29.21 -7.39
CA LEU A 72 -6.92 -28.14 -6.40
C LEU A 72 -7.86 -28.24 -5.17
N GLY A 73 -8.98 -28.96 -5.28
CA GLY A 73 -9.93 -29.19 -4.20
C GLY A 73 -9.76 -30.52 -3.47
N GLU A 74 -8.81 -31.37 -3.88
CA GLU A 74 -8.57 -32.65 -3.23
C GLU A 74 -7.79 -32.48 -1.92
N VAL A 75 -7.96 -33.44 -1.00
CA VAL A 75 -7.22 -33.45 0.26
C VAL A 75 -5.72 -33.52 -0.05
N PRO A 76 -4.88 -32.67 0.55
CA PRO A 76 -3.43 -32.70 0.30
C PRO A 76 -2.85 -34.09 0.56
N SER A 77 -1.97 -34.54 -0.32
CA SER A 77 -1.23 -35.79 -0.16
C SER A 77 -0.40 -35.79 1.12
N HIS A 78 -0.11 -36.98 1.67
CA HIS A 78 0.69 -37.15 2.89
C HIS A 78 2.05 -36.43 2.86
N ASN A 79 2.63 -36.25 1.66
CA ASN A 79 3.91 -35.57 1.45
C ASN A 79 3.78 -34.11 0.96
N ALA A 80 2.59 -33.52 1.00
CA ALA A 80 2.41 -32.13 0.58
C ALA A 80 3.15 -31.15 1.52
N PRO A 81 3.79 -30.10 0.98
CA PRO A 81 4.41 -29.07 1.81
C PRO A 81 3.37 -28.38 2.70
N SER A 82 3.80 -27.91 3.88
CA SER A 82 2.91 -27.21 4.80
C SER A 82 2.33 -25.95 4.14
N PRO A 83 1.00 -25.73 4.20
CA PRO A 83 0.38 -24.56 3.59
C PRO A 83 1.00 -23.26 4.11
N ILE A 84 1.24 -22.31 3.20
CA ILE A 84 1.67 -20.96 3.58
C ILE A 84 0.50 -20.31 4.31
N ARG A 85 0.70 -19.99 5.60
CA ARG A 85 -0.31 -19.28 6.39
C ARG A 85 -0.25 -17.81 6.06
N VAL A 86 -1.25 -17.32 5.34
CA VAL A 86 -1.49 -15.87 5.23
C VAL A 86 -2.07 -15.37 6.55
N ALA A 87 -1.69 -14.18 6.99
CA ALA A 87 -2.32 -13.55 8.15
C ALA A 87 -3.78 -13.26 7.82
N GLN A 88 -4.69 -14.07 8.36
CA GLN A 88 -6.12 -13.81 8.27
C GLN A 88 -6.55 -12.91 9.43
N ALA A 89 -7.53 -12.05 9.20
CA ALA A 89 -8.19 -11.33 10.28
C ALA A 89 -8.74 -12.36 11.30
N PRO A 90 -8.53 -12.15 12.61
CA PRO A 90 -8.93 -13.12 13.61
C PRO A 90 -10.45 -13.32 13.57
N GLU A 91 -10.86 -14.57 13.38
CA GLU A 91 -12.25 -15.00 13.54
C GLU A 91 -12.71 -14.68 14.97
N ALA A 92 -13.89 -14.07 15.11
CA ALA A 92 -14.44 -13.64 16.38
C ALA A 92 -14.65 -14.86 17.30
N GLY A 93 -13.68 -15.12 18.18
CA GLY A 93 -13.70 -16.23 19.13
C GLY A 93 -12.38 -17.00 19.25
N ARG A 94 -11.41 -16.78 18.36
CA ARG A 94 -10.09 -17.41 18.50
C ARG A 94 -9.22 -16.66 19.49
N VAL A 95 -9.08 -17.20 20.70
CA VAL A 95 -8.07 -16.72 21.67
C VAL A 95 -6.68 -17.04 21.12
N MET A 96 -6.01 -16.03 20.56
CA MET A 96 -4.64 -16.15 20.09
C MET A 96 -3.72 -16.33 21.31
N LYS A 97 -3.09 -17.51 21.42
CA LYS A 97 -2.04 -17.74 22.43
C LYS A 97 -0.77 -17.09 21.92
N TYR A 98 -0.50 -15.86 22.38
CA TYR A 98 0.72 -15.14 22.03
C TYR A 98 1.95 -15.89 22.59
N PRO A 99 3.07 -15.94 21.85
CA PRO A 99 4.33 -16.45 22.39
C PRO A 99 4.80 -15.55 23.55
N GLU A 100 5.45 -16.16 24.56
CA GLU A 100 6.04 -15.40 25.66
C GLU A 100 7.11 -14.44 25.14
N MET A 101 7.09 -13.19 25.63
CA MET A 101 8.14 -12.23 25.30
C MET A 101 9.46 -12.68 25.92
N VAL A 102 10.48 -12.87 25.09
CA VAL A 102 11.84 -13.23 25.51
C VAL A 102 12.76 -12.02 25.43
N SER A 103 13.69 -11.89 26.36
CA SER A 103 14.69 -10.81 26.34
C SER A 103 15.75 -11.08 25.27
N PRO A 104 16.10 -10.10 24.42
CA PRO A 104 17.13 -10.27 23.38
C PRO A 104 18.54 -10.45 23.95
N LEU A 105 18.77 -10.08 25.21
CA LEU A 105 20.08 -10.15 25.86
C LEU A 105 20.32 -11.48 26.57
N THR A 106 19.26 -12.17 27.02
CA THR A 106 19.38 -13.36 27.87
C THR A 106 18.62 -14.57 27.36
N GLY A 107 17.73 -14.40 26.38
CA GLY A 107 16.89 -15.47 25.82
C GLY A 107 15.86 -16.06 26.79
N LYS A 108 15.74 -15.51 28.00
CA LYS A 108 14.80 -15.98 29.03
C LYS A 108 13.46 -15.23 28.94
N PRO A 109 12.33 -15.87 29.28
CA PRO A 109 11.02 -15.24 29.24
C PRO A 109 10.92 -14.12 30.28
N VAL A 110 10.54 -12.92 29.82
CA VAL A 110 10.38 -11.73 30.64
C VAL A 110 9.01 -11.79 31.31
N HIS A 111 9.01 -12.09 32.61
CA HIS A 111 7.81 -11.99 33.43
C HIS A 111 7.74 -10.55 33.95
N ASN A 112 6.85 -9.76 33.37
CA ASN A 112 6.61 -8.41 33.88
C ASN A 112 5.87 -8.53 35.23
N ARG A 113 6.59 -8.40 36.35
CA ARG A 113 5.95 -8.26 37.67
C ARG A 113 5.37 -6.86 37.77
N VAL A 114 4.24 -6.63 37.12
CA VAL A 114 3.42 -5.44 37.37
C VAL A 114 2.38 -5.84 38.40
N GLU A 115 2.75 -5.71 39.67
CA GLU A 115 1.75 -5.42 40.70
C GLU A 115 1.38 -3.95 40.48
N SER A 116 0.27 -3.70 39.77
CA SER A 116 -0.14 -2.38 39.26
C SER A 116 -0.29 -1.27 40.31
N GLY A 117 -0.15 -1.59 41.61
CA GLY A 117 -0.11 -0.60 42.69
C GLY A 117 1.28 -0.11 43.09
N ALA A 118 2.35 -0.89 42.87
CA ALA A 118 3.68 -0.58 43.39
C ALA A 118 4.46 0.45 42.53
N LEU A 119 4.22 0.46 41.21
CA LEU A 119 4.92 1.32 40.26
C LEU A 119 4.60 2.81 40.47
N ALA A 120 3.34 3.12 40.79
CA ALA A 120 2.89 4.48 41.07
C ALA A 120 3.52 5.05 42.36
N ALA A 121 3.74 4.20 43.38
CA ALA A 121 4.34 4.60 44.65
C ALA A 121 5.84 4.90 44.52
N ALA A 122 6.57 4.13 43.70
CA ALA A 122 8.01 4.32 43.48
C ALA A 122 8.34 5.60 42.69
N LEU A 123 7.52 5.95 41.70
CA LEU A 123 7.68 7.17 40.91
C LEU A 123 7.39 8.45 41.71
N ALA A 124 6.49 8.37 42.70
CA ALA A 124 6.14 9.50 43.56
C ALA A 124 7.26 9.91 44.54
N GLN A 125 8.23 9.03 44.81
CA GLN A 125 9.29 9.25 45.80
C GLN A 125 10.63 9.70 45.19
N GLY A 126 10.67 9.98 43.88
CA GLY A 126 11.87 10.52 43.24
C GLY A 126 13.08 9.58 43.32
N GLY A 127 12.86 8.27 43.24
CA GLY A 127 13.90 7.26 43.36
C GLY A 127 14.67 7.03 42.05
N GLU A 128 15.96 7.32 42.09
CA GLU A 128 16.96 7.00 41.07
C GLU A 128 16.90 5.52 40.67
N LEU A 129 16.66 5.25 39.38
CA LEU A 129 16.63 3.89 38.84
C LEU A 129 18.06 3.38 38.67
N LEU A 130 18.75 3.11 39.78
CA LEU A 130 20.01 2.37 39.73
C LEU A 130 19.71 0.89 39.50
N ALA A 131 19.98 0.46 38.27
CA ALA A 131 20.19 -0.94 37.94
C ALA A 131 21.48 -1.41 38.63
N GLU A 132 21.42 -1.77 39.91
CA GLU A 132 22.48 -2.58 40.51
C GLU A 132 22.25 -4.05 40.13
N GLY A 133 23.09 -4.54 39.24
CA GLY A 133 23.35 -5.97 39.12
C GLY A 133 24.13 -6.44 40.35
N GLY A 134 23.65 -7.49 41.00
CA GLY A 134 24.36 -8.05 42.15
C GLY A 134 23.75 -9.30 42.76
N ARG A 135 24.21 -10.45 42.24
CA ARG A 135 24.18 -11.84 42.76
C ARG A 135 22.92 -12.67 42.53
#